data_AF-A0A534S419-F1
#
_entry.id   AF-A0A534S419-F1
#
_cell.length_a   1.000
_cell.length_b   1.000
_cell.length_c   1.000
_cell.angle_alpha   90.00
_cell.angle_beta   90.00
_cell.angle_gamma   90.00
#
_symmetry.space_group_name_H-M   'P 1'
#
loop_
_entity.id
_entity.type
_entity.pdbx_description
1 polymer ?
#
loop_
_entity_poly.entity_id
_entity_poly.type
_entity_poly.pdbx_seq_one_letter_code
_entity_poly.pdbx_strand_id
1 'polypeptide(L)'
;MVEAVTRILCRLPLLIALLALPSAALAHRDDQYLQATLVAIEPSGVRLQINLTPGVAVAEQVIAEIDRDRDGAISESEAVDYAEVLRRDLTPQNSAPVRGQSRWNSPQSPARSRPVPTGSRSRIGT
;
A
#
# COMPACT_ATOMS: atom_id res chain seq x y z
N MET A 1 21.75 18.84 -48.57
CA MET A 1 20.77 19.40 -47.60
C MET A 1 19.32 19.17 -48.00
N VAL A 2 18.93 19.43 -49.26
CA VAL A 2 17.55 19.26 -49.78
C VAL A 2 16.98 17.84 -49.58
N GLU A 3 17.75 16.78 -49.83
CA GLU A 3 17.25 15.40 -49.69
C GLU A 3 16.89 15.00 -48.25
N ALA A 4 17.57 15.58 -47.26
CA ALA A 4 17.27 15.33 -45.85
C ALA A 4 15.97 16.04 -45.44
N VAL A 5 15.78 17.27 -45.92
CA VAL A 5 14.57 18.07 -45.71
C VAL A 5 13.35 17.41 -46.35
N THR A 6 13.45 16.92 -47.59
CA THR A 6 12.35 16.21 -48.27
C THR A 6 11.97 14.91 -47.55
N ARG A 7 12.96 14.15 -47.06
CA ARG A 7 12.71 12.93 -46.26
C ARG A 7 12.00 13.24 -44.95
N ILE A 8 12.36 14.35 -44.28
CA ILE A 8 11.71 14.80 -43.04
C ILE A 8 10.27 15.24 -43.34
N LEU A 9 10.05 16.02 -44.41
CA LEU A 9 8.73 16.47 -44.85
C LEU A 9 7.79 15.30 -45.20
N CYS A 10 8.29 14.25 -45.86
CA CYS A 10 7.50 13.05 -46.17
C CYS A 10 7.13 12.23 -44.92
N ARG A 11 7.96 12.26 -43.88
CA ARG A 11 7.71 11.52 -42.63
C ARG A 11 6.83 12.30 -41.65
N LEU A 12 6.77 13.62 -41.80
CA LEU A 12 5.95 14.50 -40.97
C LEU A 12 4.45 14.13 -40.94
N PRO A 13 3.76 13.88 -42.08
CA PRO A 13 2.35 13.48 -42.05
C PRO A 13 2.14 12.11 -41.42
N LEU A 14 3.08 11.17 -41.60
CA LEU A 14 3.04 9.85 -40.95
C LEU A 14 3.16 9.99 -39.43
N LEU A 15 4.07 10.84 -38.94
CA LEU A 15 4.24 11.11 -37.52
C LEU A 15 3.02 11.82 -36.92
N ILE A 16 2.43 12.78 -37.65
CA ILE A 16 1.19 13.46 -37.25
C ILE A 16 0.03 12.47 -37.19
N ALA A 17 -0.11 11.59 -38.20
CA ALA A 17 -1.13 10.54 -38.21
C ALA A 17 -0.96 9.55 -37.05
N LEU A 18 0.29 9.21 -36.70
CA LEU A 18 0.60 8.35 -35.56
C LEU A 18 0.28 9.03 -34.21
N LEU A 19 0.44 10.36 -34.11
CA LEU A 19 0.06 11.14 -32.93
C LEU A 19 -1.46 11.38 -32.81
N ALA A 20 -2.16 11.38 -33.95
CA ALA A 20 -3.61 11.54 -34.01
C ALA A 20 -4.38 10.25 -33.73
N LEU A 21 -3.69 9.11 -33.62
CA LEU A 21 -4.29 7.90 -33.07
C LEU A 21 -4.71 8.22 -31.62
N PRO A 22 -6.00 8.08 -31.27
CA PRO A 22 -6.41 8.22 -29.90
C PRO A 22 -5.60 7.21 -29.09
N SER A 23 -4.76 7.68 -28.17
CA SER A 23 -4.20 6.79 -27.19
C SER A 23 -5.40 6.23 -26.44
N ALA A 24 -5.66 4.93 -26.62
CA ALA A 24 -6.37 4.15 -25.62
C ALA A 24 -5.46 4.07 -24.38
N ALA A 25 -5.09 5.23 -23.83
CA ALA A 25 -4.80 5.35 -22.43
C ALA A 25 -6.11 4.94 -21.78
N LEU A 26 -6.21 3.65 -21.48
CA LEU A 26 -7.27 3.07 -20.70
C LEU A 26 -7.32 3.90 -19.41
N ALA A 27 -8.20 4.90 -19.40
CA ALA A 27 -8.80 5.42 -18.20
C ALA A 27 -9.70 4.32 -17.61
N HIS A 28 -9.16 3.11 -17.42
CA HIS A 28 -9.68 2.04 -16.55
C HIS A 28 -9.57 2.47 -15.07
N ARG A 29 -9.79 3.77 -14.82
CA ARG A 29 -9.93 4.37 -13.51
C ARG A 29 -11.40 4.36 -13.08
N ASP A 30 -12.31 4.16 -14.04
CA ASP A 30 -13.75 4.02 -13.79
C ASP A 30 -14.11 2.67 -13.16
N ASP A 31 -13.19 1.70 -13.19
CA ASP A 31 -13.41 0.34 -12.69
C ASP A 31 -12.81 0.12 -11.28
N GLN A 32 -12.21 1.16 -10.69
CA GLN A 32 -11.45 1.04 -9.45
C GLN A 32 -12.29 1.41 -8.24
N TYR A 33 -12.24 0.56 -7.21
CA TYR A 33 -12.82 0.83 -5.92
C TYR A 33 -11.78 1.56 -5.04
N LEU A 34 -11.92 2.87 -4.89
CA LEU A 34 -11.03 3.64 -4.02
C LEU A 34 -11.47 3.47 -2.57
N GLN A 35 -10.55 3.02 -1.73
CA GLN A 35 -10.77 2.86 -0.30
C GLN A 35 -9.77 3.69 0.50
N ALA A 36 -10.27 4.48 1.44
CA ALA A 36 -9.46 5.16 2.45
C ALA A 36 -9.91 4.72 3.84
N THR A 37 -8.99 4.11 4.61
CA THR A 37 -9.29 3.62 5.96
C THR A 37 -8.47 4.36 7.00
N LEU A 38 -9.13 5.03 7.93
CA LEU A 38 -8.52 5.55 9.15
C LEU A 38 -8.64 4.49 10.24
N VAL A 39 -7.52 4.16 10.87
CA VAL A 39 -7.43 3.19 11.96
C VAL A 39 -7.00 3.92 13.22
N ALA A 40 -7.90 4.02 14.19
CA ALA A 40 -7.59 4.51 15.53
C ALA A 40 -7.45 3.31 16.47
N ILE A 41 -6.31 3.22 17.13
CA ILE A 41 -6.01 2.16 18.10
C ILE A 41 -6.16 2.75 19.49
N GLU A 42 -7.17 2.30 20.22
CA GLU A 42 -7.47 2.73 21.58
C GLU A 42 -7.30 1.53 22.54
N PRO A 43 -7.05 1.75 23.85
CA PRO A 43 -6.97 0.66 24.82
C PRO A 43 -8.24 -0.20 24.91
N SER A 44 -9.39 0.41 24.59
CA SER A 44 -10.72 -0.23 24.57
C SER A 44 -11.00 -0.99 23.27
N GLY A 45 -10.19 -0.83 22.22
CA GLY A 45 -10.39 -1.50 20.95
C GLY A 45 -9.81 -0.75 19.75
N VAL A 46 -10.06 -1.30 18.55
CA VAL A 46 -9.66 -0.67 17.28
C VAL A 46 -10.90 -0.10 16.61
N ARG A 47 -10.87 1.20 16.30
CA ARG A 47 -11.90 1.90 15.54
C ARG A 47 -11.44 2.06 14.10
N LEU A 48 -12.23 1.55 13.15
CA LEU A 48 -12.00 1.72 11.73
C LEU A 48 -13.06 2.66 11.14
N GLN A 49 -12.61 3.68 10.43
CA GLN A 49 -13.47 4.48 9.56
C GLN A 49 -13.04 4.22 8.12
N ILE A 50 -13.92 3.60 7.34
CA ILE A 50 -13.64 3.18 5.96
C ILE A 50 -14.50 4.05 5.05
N ASN A 51 -13.85 4.90 4.25
CA ASN A 51 -14.49 5.64 3.17
C ASN A 51 -14.34 4.85 1.88
N LEU A 52 -15.47 4.49 1.31
CA LEU A 52 -15.60 3.67 0.11
C LEU A 52 -16.06 4.57 -1.03
N THR A 53 -15.29 4.65 -2.11
CA THR A 53 -15.62 5.43 -3.31
C THR A 53 -15.49 4.51 -4.51
N PRO A 54 -16.57 3.78 -4.85
CA PRO A 54 -16.56 2.92 -6.01
C PRO A 54 -16.47 3.75 -7.30
N GLY A 55 -15.64 3.31 -8.24
CA GLY A 55 -15.63 3.85 -9.60
C GLY A 55 -16.94 3.58 -10.33
N VAL A 56 -17.25 4.36 -11.37
CA VAL A 56 -18.53 4.34 -12.09
C VAL A 56 -18.93 2.94 -12.58
N ALA A 57 -17.97 2.12 -13.02
CA ALA A 57 -18.25 0.77 -13.52
C ALA A 57 -18.56 -0.25 -12.40
N VAL A 58 -18.23 0.05 -11.14
CA VAL A 58 -18.45 -0.83 -9.97
C VAL A 58 -19.52 -0.25 -9.02
N ALA A 59 -19.80 1.05 -9.11
CA ALA A 59 -20.74 1.76 -8.24
C ALA A 59 -22.14 1.15 -8.27
N GLU A 60 -22.69 0.86 -9.45
CA GLU A 60 -24.02 0.26 -9.59
C GLU A 60 -24.13 -1.10 -8.89
N GLN A 61 -23.12 -1.95 -9.02
CA GLN A 61 -23.11 -3.26 -8.37
C GLN A 61 -23.08 -3.12 -6.84
N VAL A 62 -22.24 -2.20 -6.34
CA VAL A 62 -22.07 -1.98 -4.90
C VAL A 62 -23.30 -1.32 -4.30
N ILE A 63 -23.90 -0.36 -5.00
CA ILE A 63 -25.15 0.29 -4.58
C ILE A 63 -26.27 -0.75 -4.55
N ALA A 64 -26.40 -1.62 -5.57
CA ALA A 64 -27.41 -2.67 -5.60
C ALA A 64 -27.23 -3.75 -4.51
N GLU A 65 -26.03 -3.91 -3.96
CA GLU A 65 -25.79 -4.77 -2.78
C GLU A 65 -26.22 -4.10 -1.47
N ILE A 66 -26.17 -2.77 -1.39
CA ILE A 66 -26.55 -1.98 -0.22
C ILE A 66 -28.06 -1.69 -0.22
N ASP A 67 -28.57 -1.14 -1.32
CA ASP A 67 -29.98 -0.82 -1.59
C ASP A 67 -30.76 -2.12 -1.86
N ARG A 68 -31.21 -2.75 -0.79
CA ARG A 68 -31.88 -4.07 -0.85
C ARG A 68 -33.32 -3.93 -1.29
N ASP A 69 -33.98 -2.84 -0.92
CA ASP A 69 -35.38 -2.61 -1.28
C ASP A 69 -35.55 -1.98 -2.66
N ARG A 70 -34.44 -1.52 -3.27
CA ARG A 70 -34.33 -0.97 -4.63
C ARG A 70 -35.14 0.31 -4.81
N ASP A 71 -35.25 1.10 -3.75
CA ASP A 71 -35.92 2.40 -3.81
C ASP A 71 -35.02 3.50 -4.40
N GLY A 72 -33.74 3.20 -4.61
CA GLY A 72 -32.74 4.10 -5.19
C GLY A 72 -32.06 5.02 -4.17
N ALA A 73 -32.33 4.86 -2.87
CA ALA A 73 -31.71 5.59 -1.78
C ALA A 73 -31.16 4.62 -0.71
N ILE A 74 -29.98 4.93 -0.17
CA ILE A 74 -29.43 4.12 0.93
C ILE A 74 -29.98 4.65 2.25
N SER A 75 -30.79 3.84 2.91
CA SER A 75 -31.30 4.11 4.25
C SER A 75 -30.24 3.88 5.34
N GLU A 76 -30.45 4.45 6.53
CA GLU A 76 -29.55 4.21 7.68
C GLU A 76 -29.50 2.72 8.06
N SER A 77 -30.64 2.02 7.98
CA SER A 77 -30.71 0.57 8.22
C SER A 77 -29.87 -0.23 7.24
N GLU A 78 -29.92 0.09 5.95
CA GLU A 78 -29.14 -0.60 4.93
C GLU A 78 -27.64 -0.32 5.07
N ALA A 79 -27.29 0.92 5.41
CA ALA A 79 -25.91 1.28 5.70
C ALA A 79 -25.34 0.51 6.90
N VAL A 80 -26.12 0.39 7.99
CA VAL A 80 -25.72 -0.38 9.19
C VAL A 80 -25.60 -1.86 8.88
N ASP A 81 -26.56 -2.42 8.15
CA ASP A 81 -26.54 -3.82 7.73
C ASP A 81 -25.31 -4.13 6.87
N TYR A 82 -25.00 -3.27 5.90
CA TYR A 82 -23.81 -3.40 5.07
C TYR A 82 -22.52 -3.26 5.88
N ALA A 83 -22.47 -2.34 6.84
CA ALA A 83 -21.33 -2.17 7.72
C ALA A 83 -21.07 -3.42 8.59
N GLU A 84 -22.11 -4.11 9.05
CA GLU A 84 -21.95 -5.37 9.79
C GLU A 84 -21.46 -6.52 8.91
N VAL A 85 -21.89 -6.60 7.65
CA VAL A 85 -21.32 -7.55 6.68
C VAL A 85 -19.83 -7.27 6.48
N LEU A 86 -19.48 -6.02 6.18
CA LEU A 86 -18.09 -5.60 6.00
C LEU A 86 -17.24 -5.89 7.25
N ARG A 87 -17.78 -5.65 8.45
CA ARG A 87 -17.08 -5.92 9.71
C ARG A 87 -16.77 -7.40 9.90
N ARG A 88 -17.65 -8.31 9.47
CA ARG A 88 -17.43 -9.77 9.56
C ARG A 88 -16.34 -10.24 8.60
N ASP A 89 -16.18 -9.56 7.48
CA ASP A 89 -15.15 -9.89 6.48
C ASP A 89 -13.75 -9.40 6.89
N LEU A 90 -13.66 -8.45 7.83
CA LEU A 90 -12.39 -7.98 8.38
C LEU A 90 -11.74 -9.05 9.26
N THR A 91 -10.73 -9.72 8.70
CA THR A 91 -9.90 -10.66 9.45
C THR A 91 -8.63 -9.96 9.97
N PRO A 92 -8.41 -9.88 11.29
CA PRO A 92 -7.16 -9.36 11.82
C PRO A 92 -6.01 -10.33 11.51
N GLN A 93 -5.15 -9.95 10.56
CA GLN A 93 -3.94 -10.71 10.26
C GLN A 93 -2.75 -10.17 11.06
N ASN A 94 -2.31 -10.94 12.05
CA ASN A 94 -1.02 -10.70 12.69
C ASN A 94 0.08 -11.28 11.79
N SER A 95 0.58 -10.48 10.87
CA SER A 95 1.79 -10.82 10.12
C SER A 95 2.97 -10.89 11.10
N ALA A 96 3.51 -12.10 11.28
CA ALA A 96 4.70 -12.34 12.11
C ALA A 96 5.81 -11.32 11.79
N PRO A 97 6.63 -10.93 12.77
CA PRO A 97 7.69 -9.95 12.55
C PRO A 97 8.57 -10.38 11.38
N VAL A 98 8.76 -9.47 10.42
CA VAL A 98 9.64 -9.67 9.26
C VAL A 98 11.02 -10.05 9.78
N ARG A 99 11.38 -11.33 9.62
CA ARG A 99 12.64 -11.90 10.08
C ARG A 99 13.77 -11.32 9.21
N GLY A 100 14.28 -10.15 9.58
CA GLY A 100 15.34 -9.48 8.80
C GLY A 100 15.80 -8.09 9.26
N GLN A 101 15.27 -7.51 10.35
CA GLN A 101 15.67 -6.16 10.81
C GLN A 101 16.71 -6.14 11.94
N SER A 102 17.34 -7.26 12.27
CA SER A 102 18.39 -7.35 13.31
C SER A 102 19.78 -6.85 12.87
N ARG A 103 19.90 -6.15 11.72
CA ARG A 103 21.19 -5.63 11.19
C ARG A 103 21.38 -4.11 11.32
N TRP A 104 20.54 -3.40 12.08
CA TRP A 104 20.60 -1.92 12.13
C TRP A 104 20.82 -1.30 13.51
N ASN A 105 21.28 -2.05 14.52
CA ASN A 105 21.70 -1.46 15.79
C ASN A 105 22.77 -2.30 16.51
N SER A 106 23.96 -2.41 15.93
CA SER A 106 25.16 -2.73 16.71
C SER A 106 25.98 -1.45 16.87
N PRO A 107 25.97 -0.79 18.04
CA PRO A 107 27.06 0.09 18.40
C PRO A 107 28.32 -0.76 18.39
N GLN A 108 29.33 -0.38 17.60
CA GLN A 108 30.64 -0.99 17.64
C GLN A 108 31.17 -0.85 19.09
N SER A 109 31.08 -1.92 19.88
CA SER A 109 31.69 -2.00 21.20
C SER A 109 33.00 -2.80 21.09
N PRO A 110 34.08 -2.30 21.72
CA PRO A 110 35.45 -2.59 21.33
C PRO A 110 35.89 -4.00 21.70
N ALA A 111 36.86 -4.49 20.94
CA ALA A 111 37.50 -5.78 21.05
C ALA A 111 37.83 -6.19 22.50
N ARG A 112 37.38 -7.40 22.88
CA ARG A 112 37.78 -8.08 24.10
C ARG A 112 39.21 -8.61 23.97
N SER A 113 40.08 -8.11 24.87
CA SER A 113 41.07 -8.82 25.69
C SER A 113 42.18 -9.66 25.03
N ARG A 114 43.44 -9.20 25.20
CA ARG A 114 44.60 -10.09 25.42
C ARG A 114 44.82 -10.23 26.94
N PRO A 115 45.11 -11.42 27.48
CA PRO A 115 45.45 -11.57 28.89
C PRO A 115 46.90 -11.09 29.16
N VAL A 116 47.08 -10.30 30.22
CA VAL A 116 48.38 -9.93 30.78
C VAL A 116 48.76 -10.97 31.85
N PRO A 117 49.96 -11.57 31.83
CA PRO A 117 50.38 -12.51 32.86
C PRO A 117 50.82 -11.76 34.11
N THR A 118 50.12 -11.97 35.23
CA THR A 118 50.55 -11.52 36.56
C THR A 118 51.52 -12.54 37.15
N GLY A 119 52.77 -12.13 37.35
CA GLY A 119 53.82 -12.91 38.00
C GLY A 119 53.74 -12.91 39.52
N SER A 120 54.02 -14.08 40.10
CA SER A 120 54.86 -14.36 41.28
C SER A 120 55.01 -13.31 42.39
N ARG A 121 54.51 -13.65 43.59
CA ARG A 121 55.18 -13.49 44.90
C ARG A 121 54.41 -14.32 45.94
N SER A 122 54.87 -15.53 46.24
CA SER A 122 55.87 -15.91 47.25
C SER A 122 55.41 -15.73 48.70
N ARG A 123 55.16 -16.90 49.31
CA ARG A 123 55.02 -17.19 50.73
C ARG A 123 56.11 -16.57 51.60
N ILE A 124 55.69 -16.12 52.77
CA ILE A 124 56.40 -16.11 54.05
C ILE A 124 55.26 -16.21 55.08
N GLY A 125 55.15 -17.13 56.04
CA GLY A 125 56.11 -18.02 56.67
C GLY A 125 55.89 -17.88 58.17
N THR A 126 55.28 -18.92 58.79
CA THR A 126 55.14 -19.24 60.23
C THR A 126 54.57 -18.21 61.19
#